data_AF-A0A358SY40-F1
#
_entry.id   AF-A0A358SY40-F1
#
_cell.length_a   1.000
_cell.length_b   1.000
_cell.length_c   1.000
_cell.angle_alpha   90.00
_cell.angle_beta   90.00
_cell.angle_gamma   90.00
#
_symmetry.space_group_name_H-M   'P 1'
#
loop_
_entity.id
_entity.type
_entity.pdbx_description
1 polymer ?
#
loop_
_entity_poly.entity_id
_entity_poly.type
_entity_poly.pdbx_seq_one_letter_code
_entity_poly.pdbx_strand_id
1 'polypeptide(L)'
;MADTLEEKRKKIDAIDARLAVLLAARFSLAASLAGLKKKVRDPLREAAVLKHAANLVNDGRLRPAVLAVYREIMKRSRLLQKADSEAGKS
;
A
#
# COMPACT_ATOMS: atom_id res chain seq x y z
N MET A 1 -27.26 17.66 -12.79
CA MET A 1 -26.62 17.19 -14.05
C MET A 1 -25.66 16.08 -13.68
N ALA A 2 -25.64 14.97 -14.42
CA ALA A 2 -24.68 13.89 -14.14
C ALA A 2 -23.31 14.29 -14.67
N ASP A 3 -22.23 13.99 -13.93
CA ASP A 3 -20.86 14.20 -14.42
C ASP A 3 -20.67 13.46 -15.76
N THR A 4 -20.02 14.12 -16.71
CA THR A 4 -19.58 13.50 -17.96
C THR A 4 -18.48 12.45 -17.70
N LEU A 5 -18.28 11.54 -18.66
CA LEU A 5 -17.21 10.54 -18.57
C LEU A 5 -15.82 11.18 -18.39
N GLU A 6 -15.57 12.29 -19.09
CA GLU A 6 -14.30 13.01 -19.01
C GLU A 6 -14.07 13.61 -17.61
N GLU A 7 -15.10 14.21 -17.01
CA GLU A 7 -15.02 14.74 -15.65
C GLU A 7 -14.76 13.64 -14.63
N LYS A 8 -15.37 12.46 -14.79
CA LYS A 8 -15.09 11.31 -13.92
C LYS A 8 -13.66 10.81 -14.08
N ARG A 9 -13.13 10.76 -15.30
CA ARG A 9 -11.72 10.39 -15.55
C ARG A 9 -10.75 11.37 -14.88
N LYS A 10 -10.97 12.67 -15.04
CA LYS A 10 -10.15 13.70 -14.36
C LYS A 10 -10.16 13.55 -12.84
N LYS A 11 -11.31 13.20 -12.24
CA LYS A 11 -11.40 12.92 -10.80
C LYS A 11 -10.60 11.68 -10.41
N ILE A 12 -10.62 10.62 -11.22
CA ILE A 12 -9.79 9.41 -11.01
C ILE A 12 -8.31 9.76 -11.13
N ASP A 13 -7.89 10.46 -12.18
CA ASP A 13 -6.49 10.83 -12.40
C ASP A 13 -5.92 11.63 -11.22
N ALA A 14 -6.72 12.55 -10.66
CA ALA A 14 -6.33 13.32 -9.48
C ALA A 14 -6.18 12.45 -8.22
N ILE A 15 -7.01 11.41 -8.07
CA ILE A 15 -6.88 10.43 -6.98
C ILE A 15 -5.62 9.59 -7.19
N ASP A 16 -5.38 9.10 -8.41
CA ASP A 16 -4.26 8.24 -8.75
C ASP A 16 -2.92 8.94 -8.57
N ALA A 17 -2.84 10.23 -8.93
CA ALA A 17 -1.65 11.04 -8.66
C ALA A 17 -1.31 11.09 -7.16
N ARG A 18 -2.31 11.24 -6.29
CA ARG A 18 -2.12 11.23 -4.84
C ARG A 18 -1.75 9.84 -4.33
N LEU A 19 -2.38 8.79 -4.86
CA LEU A 19 -2.07 7.41 -4.51
C LEU A 19 -0.61 7.07 -4.83
N ALA A 20 -0.11 7.48 -6.01
CA ALA A 20 1.28 7.23 -6.40
C ALA A 20 2.28 7.85 -5.41
N VAL A 21 2.09 9.11 -5.03
CA VAL A 21 2.94 9.80 -4.05
C VAL A 21 2.89 9.12 -2.68
N LEU A 22 1.69 8.76 -2.21
CA LEU A 22 1.52 8.08 -0.92
C LEU A 22 2.15 6.69 -0.91
N LEU A 23 2.04 5.95 -2.00
CA LEU A 23 2.67 4.63 -2.14
C LEU A 23 4.19 4.75 -2.14
N ALA A 24 4.76 5.71 -2.87
CA ALA A 24 6.20 5.95 -2.89
C ALA A 24 6.75 6.29 -1.49
N ALA A 25 6.07 7.19 -0.76
CA ALA A 25 6.43 7.53 0.61
C ALA A 25 6.36 6.30 1.55
N ARG A 26 5.26 5.53 1.44
CA ARG A 26 5.05 4.32 2.23
C ARG A 26 6.12 3.26 1.97
N PHE A 27 6.51 3.07 0.70
CA PHE A 27 7.52 2.10 0.32
C PHE A 27 8.94 2.55 0.68
N SER A 28 9.25 3.84 0.60
CA SER A 28 10.52 4.38 1.10
C SER A 28 10.69 4.12 2.60
N LEU A 29 9.62 4.31 3.38
CA LEU A 29 9.63 3.95 4.80
C LEU A 29 9.72 2.43 5.01
N ALA A 30 9.11 1.62 4.15
CA ALA A 30 9.24 0.17 4.25
C ALA A 30 10.68 -0.29 3.97
N ALA A 31 11.32 0.26 2.94
CA ALA A 31 12.72 0.04 2.57
C ALA A 31 13.66 0.40 3.74
N SER A 32 13.46 1.56 4.37
CA SER A 32 14.28 1.99 5.52
C SER A 32 14.17 1.10 6.77
N LEU A 33 13.23 0.15 6.82
CA LEU A 33 13.14 -0.85 7.89
C LEU A 33 14.05 -2.06 7.64
N ALA A 34 14.67 -2.17 6.47
CA ALA A 34 15.70 -3.17 6.21
C ALA A 34 16.85 -3.00 7.21
N GLY A 35 17.33 -4.11 7.78
CA GLY A 35 18.36 -4.11 8.82
C GLY A 35 17.87 -3.83 10.25
N LEU A 36 16.73 -3.15 10.45
CA LEU A 36 16.16 -2.91 11.79
C LEU A 36 15.34 -4.11 12.31
N LYS A 37 14.80 -4.93 11.40
CA LYS A 37 13.96 -6.08 11.75
C LYS A 37 14.70 -7.39 11.64
N LYS A 38 14.62 -8.23 12.68
CA LYS A 38 15.12 -9.63 12.66
C LYS A 38 14.43 -10.49 11.58
N LYS A 39 13.19 -10.16 11.21
CA LYS A 39 12.41 -10.86 10.16
C LYS A 39 11.61 -9.85 9.34
N VAL A 40 11.70 -9.98 8.01
CA VAL A 40 10.95 -9.15 7.04
C VAL A 40 9.44 -9.44 7.08
N ARG A 41 9.05 -10.69 7.33
CA ARG A 41 7.65 -11.09 7.45
C ARG A 41 7.19 -10.96 8.90
N ASP A 42 6.13 -10.19 9.11
CA ASP A 42 5.47 -9.99 10.40
C ASP A 42 3.95 -10.17 10.24
N PRO A 43 3.44 -11.41 10.40
CA PRO A 43 2.04 -11.72 10.18
C PRO A 43 1.08 -10.95 11.08
N LEU A 44 1.48 -10.68 12.33
CA LEU A 44 0.65 -9.94 13.29
C LEU A 44 0.52 -8.49 12.86
N ARG A 45 1.63 -7.85 12.45
CA ARG A 45 1.58 -6.48 11.94
C ARG A 45 0.78 -6.37 10.65
N GLU A 46 0.94 -7.32 9.73
CA GLU A 46 0.20 -7.36 8.46
C GLU A 46 -1.31 -7.52 8.69
N ALA A 47 -1.72 -8.41 9.60
CA ALA A 47 -3.12 -8.58 9.98
C ALA A 47 -3.70 -7.28 10.57
N ALA A 48 -2.92 -6.57 11.41
CA ALA A 48 -3.32 -5.28 11.95
C ALA A 48 -3.49 -4.20 10.87
N VAL A 49 -2.61 -4.15 9.85
CA VAL A 49 -2.78 -3.24 8.71
C VAL A 49 -4.07 -3.53 7.97
N LEU A 50 -4.34 -4.81 7.64
CA LEU A 50 -5.53 -5.21 6.90
C LEU A 50 -6.81 -4.90 7.69
N LYS A 51 -6.83 -5.19 9.00
CA LYS A 51 -7.96 -4.84 9.86
C LYS A 51 -8.21 -3.34 9.89
N HIS A 52 -7.14 -2.54 10.03
CA HIS A 52 -7.27 -1.09 10.02
C HIS A 52 -7.81 -0.58 8.68
N ALA A 53 -7.27 -1.06 7.56
CA ALA A 53 -7.76 -0.70 6.23
C ALA A 53 -9.23 -1.09 6.02
N ALA A 54 -9.65 -2.27 6.48
CA ALA A 54 -11.05 -2.70 6.41
C ALA A 54 -12.00 -1.73 7.13
N ASN A 55 -11.57 -1.23 8.31
CA ASN A 55 -12.36 -0.34 9.15
C ASN A 55 -12.48 1.08 8.58
N LEU A 56 -11.54 1.52 7.74
CA LEU A 56 -11.60 2.82 7.06
C LEU A 56 -12.57 2.82 5.86
N VAL A 57 -12.99 1.65 5.39
CA VAL A 57 -13.91 1.53 4.25
C VAL A 57 -15.35 1.46 4.74
N ASN A 58 -16.04 2.58 4.60
CA ASN A 58 -17.46 2.73 4.96
C ASN A 58 -18.38 1.92 4.03
N ASP A 59 -18.10 1.88 2.73
CA ASP A 59 -18.88 1.08 1.77
C ASP A 59 -18.43 -0.39 1.79
N GLY A 60 -19.25 -1.26 2.39
CA GLY A 60 -18.99 -2.69 2.48
C GLY A 60 -18.75 -3.38 1.13
N ARG A 61 -19.28 -2.83 0.02
CA ARG A 61 -19.09 -3.38 -1.34
C ARG A 61 -17.67 -3.14 -1.86
N LEU A 62 -17.04 -2.04 -1.45
CA LEU A 62 -15.68 -1.68 -1.87
C LEU A 62 -14.61 -2.33 -0.98
N ARG A 63 -14.98 -2.74 0.24
CA ARG A 63 -14.05 -3.29 1.23
C ARG A 63 -13.22 -4.48 0.70
N PRO A 64 -13.79 -5.50 0.02
CA PRO A 64 -13.00 -6.62 -0.51
C PRO A 64 -11.94 -6.16 -1.53
N ALA A 65 -12.28 -5.21 -2.39
CA ALA A 65 -11.38 -4.65 -3.40
C ALA A 65 -10.22 -3.88 -2.75
N VAL A 66 -10.51 -3.03 -1.77
CA VAL A 66 -9.48 -2.29 -1.02
C VAL A 66 -8.54 -3.26 -0.30
N LEU A 67 -9.07 -4.29 0.36
CA LEU A 67 -8.23 -5.29 1.05
C LEU A 67 -7.33 -6.07 0.09
N ALA A 68 -7.78 -6.36 -1.12
CA ALA A 68 -6.92 -7.00 -2.13
C ALA A 68 -5.72 -6.12 -2.49
N VAL A 69 -5.94 -4.81 -2.69
CA VAL A 69 -4.85 -3.85 -2.95
C VAL A 69 -3.87 -3.79 -1.77
N TYR A 70 -4.37 -3.71 -0.54
CA TYR A 70 -3.51 -3.68 0.66
C TYR A 70 -2.64 -4.93 0.80
N ARG A 71 -3.15 -6.12 0.44
CA ARG A 71 -2.33 -7.35 0.41
C ARG A 71 -1.18 -7.25 -0.58
N GLU A 72 -1.42 -6.69 -1.76
CA GLU A 72 -0.37 -6.47 -2.76
C GLU A 72 0.64 -5.43 -2.29
N ILE A 73 0.19 -4.33 -1.66
CA ILE A 73 1.07 -3.34 -1.04
C ILE A 73 1.99 -4.00 0.00
N MET A 74 1.47 -4.90 0.86
CA MET A 74 2.32 -5.62 1.83
C MET A 74 3.32 -6.53 1.14
N LYS A 75 2.90 -7.24 0.08
CA LYS A 75 3.78 -8.09 -0.73
C LYS A 75 4.95 -7.29 -1.31
N ARG A 76 4.68 -6.13 -1.91
CA ARG A 76 5.73 -5.23 -2.45
C ARG A 76 6.65 -4.70 -1.37
N SER A 77 6.10 -4.31 -0.21
CA SER A 77 6.89 -3.85 0.94
C SER A 77 7.92 -4.87 1.39
N ARG A 78 7.54 -6.16 1.46
CA ARG A 78 8.47 -7.24 1.83
C ARG A 78 9.57 -7.46 0.79
N LEU A 79 9.27 -7.30 -0.50
CA LEU A 79 10.26 -7.46 -1.56
C LEU A 79 11.32 -6.35 -1.49
N LEU A 80 10.91 -5.10 -1.27
CA LEU A 80 11.82 -3.97 -1.13
C LEU A 80 12.75 -4.13 0.08
N GLN A 81 12.20 -4.55 1.22
CA GLN A 81 13.02 -4.85 2.42
C GLN A 81 14.05 -5.95 2.21
N LYS A 82 13.74 -6.94 1.37
CA LYS A 82 14.69 -8.00 1.03
C LYS A 82 15.80 -7.47 0.12
N ALA A 83 15.45 -6.72 -0.92
CA ALA A 83 16.42 -6.14 -1.86
C ALA A 83 17.46 -5.26 -1.16
N ASP A 84 17.03 -4.38 -0.25
CA ASP A 84 17.96 -3.50 0.49
C ASP A 84 18.84 -4.28 1.48
N SER A 85 18.31 -5.37 2.05
CA SER A 85 19.10 -6.26 2.94
C SER A 85 20.17 -7.08 2.20
N GLU A 86 20.04 -7.24 0.89
CA GLU A 86 21.02 -7.88 0.01
C GLU A 86 22.04 -6.86 -0.53
N ALA A 87 21.60 -5.63 -0.86
CA ALA A 87 22.47 -4.56 -1.35
C ALA A 87 23.45 -4.02 -0.28
N GLY A 88 23.07 -4.02 1.00
CA GLY A 88 23.95 -3.60 2.10
C GLY A 88 25.00 -4.62 2.56
N LYS A 89 25.16 -5.74 1.86
CA LYS A 89 26.17 -6.79 2.14
C LYS A 89 27.36 -6.81 1.18
N SER A 90 27.46 -5.82 0.28
CA SER A 90 28.57 -5.69 -0.69
C SER A 90 29.63 -4.73 -0.18
#